data_AF-A0A2H3J9P5-F1
#
_entry.id   AF-A0A2H3J9P5-F1
#
_cell.length_a   1.000
_cell.length_b   1.000
_cell.length_c   1.000
_cell.angle_alpha   90.00
_cell.angle_beta   90.00
_cell.angle_gamma   90.00
#
_symmetry.space_group_name_H-M   'P 1'
#
loop_
_entity.id
_entity.type
_entity.pdbx_description
1 polymer ?
#
loop_
_entity_poly.entity_id
_entity_poly.type
_entity_poly.pdbx_seq_one_letter_code
_entity_poly.pdbx_strand_id
1 'polypeptide(L)'
;MLADYLSSMQAKTFSKLSGIELADMQIPEGSITDTTLWTGSRNLDQVVDFICKMLPTLHTRLMQKPKSKGAPTLIFVAGAALRVADITRILKDKRLRGEKGGEVAKLFARHFKLEEHVAYLKRTKIAAAVGTPGRLGKLLCDTDALSTSAMTHIILDVSYRDAKKRTLLDMSETRDEVFKVVLGAPKVLQGLKEGKIQLVLL
;
A
#
# COMPACT_ATOMS: atom_id res chain seq x y z
N MET A 1 -19.52 4.68 5.80
CA MET A 1 -18.76 4.93 4.55
C MET A 1 -17.30 4.46 4.73
N LEU A 2 -16.46 4.39 3.69
CA LEU A 2 -15.06 3.91 3.83
C LEU A 2 -14.24 4.82 4.76
N ALA A 3 -14.50 6.13 4.73
CA ALA A 3 -13.90 7.10 5.63
C ALA A 3 -14.22 6.79 7.11
N ASP A 4 -15.48 6.54 7.46
CA ASP A 4 -15.87 6.19 8.84
C ASP A 4 -15.16 4.93 9.34
N TYR A 5 -15.04 3.91 8.47
CA TYR A 5 -14.33 2.68 8.80
C TYR A 5 -12.86 2.98 9.11
N LEU A 6 -12.17 3.73 8.24
CA LEU A 6 -10.77 4.13 8.49
C LEU A 6 -10.62 4.99 9.74
N SER A 7 -11.48 5.99 9.94
CA SER A 7 -11.48 6.84 11.13
C SER A 7 -11.65 6.02 12.41
N SER A 8 -12.54 5.01 12.40
CA SER A 8 -12.71 4.10 13.53
C SER A 8 -11.47 3.25 13.79
N MET A 9 -10.74 2.83 12.74
CA MET A 9 -9.48 2.10 12.89
C MET A 9 -8.34 3.02 13.36
N GLN A 10 -8.29 4.26 12.90
CA GLN A 10 -7.33 5.28 13.36
C GLN A 10 -7.53 5.57 14.85
N ALA A 11 -8.77 5.80 15.29
CA ALA A 11 -9.09 6.02 16.70
C ALA A 11 -8.64 4.85 17.59
N LYS A 12 -8.79 3.61 17.11
CA LYS A 12 -8.29 2.42 17.83
C LYS A 12 -6.76 2.35 17.89
N THR A 13 -6.05 2.78 16.86
CA THR A 13 -4.58 2.79 16.84
C THR A 13 -3.97 3.93 17.65
N PHE A 14 -4.63 5.08 17.65
CA PHE A 14 -4.20 6.30 18.32
C PHE A 14 -5.06 6.58 19.56
N SER A 15 -5.38 5.54 20.33
CA SER A 15 -6.32 5.62 21.46
C SER A 15 -5.89 6.54 22.62
N LYS A 16 -4.65 7.05 22.57
CA LYS A 16 -4.07 7.97 23.55
C LYS A 16 -3.96 9.41 23.06
N LEU A 17 -4.22 9.65 21.76
CA LEU A 17 -4.16 11.00 21.19
C LEU A 17 -5.43 11.78 21.55
N SER A 18 -5.27 13.07 21.78
CA SER A 18 -6.37 14.03 21.85
C SER A 18 -7.07 14.16 20.49
N GLY A 19 -8.27 14.75 20.48
CA GLY A 19 -9.00 14.98 19.23
C GLY A 19 -8.24 15.84 18.22
N ILE A 20 -7.44 16.81 18.69
CA ILE A 20 -6.61 17.68 17.83
C ILE A 20 -5.47 16.87 17.21
N GLU A 21 -4.73 16.11 18.01
CA GLU A 21 -3.64 15.26 17.51
C GLU A 21 -4.15 14.16 16.56
N LEU A 22 -5.36 13.64 16.80
CA LEU A 22 -5.98 12.67 15.90
C LEU A 22 -6.37 13.31 14.56
N ALA A 23 -6.86 14.56 14.58
CA ALA A 23 -7.18 15.31 13.37
C ALA A 23 -5.92 15.55 12.51
N ASP A 24 -4.76 15.79 13.13
CA ASP A 24 -3.49 15.93 12.43
C ASP A 24 -3.05 14.64 11.72
N MET A 25 -3.47 13.48 12.21
CA MET A 25 -3.16 12.18 11.61
C MET A 25 -4.27 11.66 10.69
N GLN A 26 -5.41 12.35 10.62
CA GLN A 26 -6.58 11.88 9.90
C GLN A 26 -6.31 11.79 8.39
N ILE A 27 -6.73 10.68 7.79
CA ILE A 27 -6.69 10.50 6.34
C ILE A 27 -7.86 11.31 5.74
N PRO A 28 -7.61 12.28 4.84
CA PRO A 28 -8.68 13.06 4.25
C PRO A 28 -9.62 12.19 3.41
N GLU A 29 -10.93 12.42 3.49
CA GLU A 29 -11.91 11.67 2.71
C GLU A 29 -11.65 11.75 1.20
N GLY A 30 -11.27 12.92 0.69
CA GLY A 30 -10.92 13.11 -0.73
C GLY A 30 -9.65 12.38 -1.19
N SER A 31 -8.89 11.78 -0.27
CA SER A 31 -7.76 10.91 -0.60
C SER A 31 -8.14 9.43 -0.62
N ILE A 32 -9.38 9.07 -0.26
CA ILE A 32 -9.88 7.70 -0.27
C ILE A 32 -10.59 7.48 -1.61
N THR A 33 -10.14 6.49 -2.39
CA THR A 33 -10.76 6.19 -3.67
C THR A 33 -12.11 5.50 -3.47
N ASP A 34 -13.16 6.07 -4.06
CA ASP A 34 -14.46 5.41 -4.16
C ASP A 34 -14.36 4.22 -5.13
N THR A 35 -14.62 3.03 -4.60
CA THR A 35 -14.62 1.78 -5.36
C THR A 35 -15.97 1.06 -5.29
N THR A 36 -17.05 1.77 -4.94
CA THR A 36 -18.41 1.23 -4.79
C THR A 36 -19.00 0.68 -6.09
N LEU A 37 -18.57 1.19 -7.25
CA LEU A 37 -18.98 0.68 -8.57
C LEU A 37 -18.39 -0.71 -8.90
N TRP A 38 -17.46 -1.21 -8.08
CA TRP A 38 -16.94 -2.57 -8.23
C TRP A 38 -17.91 -3.60 -7.65
N THR A 39 -18.49 -4.42 -8.52
CA THR A 39 -19.44 -5.49 -8.15
C THR A 39 -18.81 -6.88 -8.14
N GLY A 40 -17.56 -7.02 -8.60
CA GLY A 40 -16.85 -8.31 -8.59
C GLY A 40 -16.33 -8.68 -7.19
N SER A 41 -15.76 -9.88 -7.08
CA SER A 41 -15.12 -10.29 -5.81
C SER A 41 -13.92 -9.42 -5.49
N ARG A 42 -13.75 -9.09 -4.21
CA ARG A 42 -12.56 -8.40 -3.68
C ARG A 42 -11.54 -9.44 -3.24
N ASN A 43 -11.08 -10.23 -4.20
CA ASN A 43 -10.09 -11.27 -3.97
C ASN A 43 -8.99 -11.19 -5.05
N LEU A 44 -7.99 -12.05 -4.91
CA LEU A 44 -6.83 -12.04 -5.80
C LEU A 44 -7.15 -12.46 -7.23
N ASP A 45 -8.19 -13.28 -7.43
CA ASP A 45 -8.61 -13.73 -8.76
C ASP A 45 -9.14 -12.57 -9.62
N GLN A 46 -9.60 -11.50 -8.99
CA GLN A 46 -10.21 -10.35 -9.63
C GLN A 46 -9.43 -9.04 -9.43
N VAL A 47 -8.29 -9.07 -8.73
CA VAL A 47 -7.54 -7.84 -8.41
C VAL A 47 -7.01 -7.12 -9.66
N VAL A 48 -6.67 -7.87 -10.72
CA VAL A 48 -6.25 -7.27 -12.00
C VAL A 48 -7.39 -6.49 -12.62
N ASP A 49 -8.56 -7.12 -12.74
CA ASP A 49 -9.75 -6.49 -13.34
C ASP A 49 -10.23 -5.31 -12.49
N PHE A 50 -10.15 -5.45 -11.16
CA PHE A 50 -10.40 -4.37 -10.21
C PHE A 50 -9.49 -3.16 -10.46
N ILE A 51 -8.17 -3.35 -10.56
CA ILE A 51 -7.22 -2.25 -10.81
C ILE A 51 -7.49 -1.61 -12.18
N CYS A 52 -7.69 -2.40 -13.23
CA CYS A 52 -7.96 -1.91 -14.57
C CYS A 52 -9.24 -1.06 -14.62
N LYS A 53 -10.31 -1.49 -13.94
CA LYS A 53 -11.62 -0.81 -13.98
C LYS A 53 -11.72 0.36 -13.00
N MET A 54 -11.30 0.15 -11.75
CA MET A 54 -11.53 1.12 -10.67
C MET A 54 -10.41 2.14 -10.56
N LEU A 55 -9.20 1.81 -11.03
CA LEU A 55 -8.00 2.63 -10.83
C LEU A 55 -7.30 2.92 -12.17
N PRO A 56 -7.97 3.54 -13.17
CA PRO A 56 -7.43 3.70 -14.53
C PRO A 56 -6.12 4.52 -14.55
N THR A 57 -5.99 5.51 -13.66
CA THR A 57 -4.75 6.29 -13.50
C THR A 57 -3.61 5.40 -12.99
N LEU A 58 -3.88 4.54 -12.01
CA LEU A 58 -2.89 3.57 -11.52
C LEU A 58 -2.49 2.60 -12.63
N HIS A 59 -3.47 2.01 -13.31
CA HIS A 59 -3.25 1.06 -14.39
C HIS A 59 -2.34 1.64 -15.48
N THR A 60 -2.68 2.83 -15.97
CA THR A 60 -1.85 3.56 -16.94
C THR A 60 -0.42 3.76 -16.45
N ARG A 61 -0.24 4.12 -15.17
CA ARG A 61 1.08 4.37 -14.57
C ARG A 61 1.88 3.08 -14.36
N LEU A 62 1.24 1.94 -14.07
CA LEU A 62 1.90 0.64 -13.95
C LEU A 62 2.45 0.13 -15.29
N MET A 63 1.79 0.49 -16.40
CA MET A 63 2.26 0.16 -17.76
C MET A 63 3.47 0.98 -18.21
N GLN A 64 3.76 2.10 -17.54
CA GLN A 64 4.86 2.99 -17.90
C GLN A 64 6.18 2.52 -17.30
N LYS A 65 7.27 2.78 -18.02
CA LYS A 65 8.64 2.53 -17.53
C LYS A 65 8.95 3.48 -16.38
N PRO A 66 9.30 2.98 -15.17
CA PRO A 66 9.69 3.86 -14.08
C PRO A 66 10.95 4.66 -14.42
N LYS A 67 10.93 5.95 -14.08
CA LYS A 67 12.07 6.84 -14.30
C LYS A 67 13.16 6.62 -13.26
N SER A 68 12.77 6.48 -12.00
CA SER A 68 13.67 6.39 -10.85
C SER A 68 13.71 4.98 -10.25
N LYS A 69 14.83 4.64 -9.61
CA LYS A 69 15.00 3.40 -8.85
C LYS A 69 14.32 3.55 -7.47
N GLY A 70 13.81 2.47 -6.91
CA GLY A 70 13.20 2.47 -5.57
C GLY A 70 11.97 3.38 -5.41
N ALA A 71 11.38 3.87 -6.50
CA ALA A 71 10.26 4.82 -6.48
C ALA A 71 9.02 4.20 -7.16
N PRO A 72 8.26 3.34 -6.45
CA PRO A 72 7.09 2.71 -7.02
C PRO A 72 5.93 3.70 -7.20
N THR A 73 5.05 3.40 -8.14
CA THR A 73 3.75 4.09 -8.27
C THR A 73 2.74 3.56 -7.25
N LEU A 74 2.81 2.26 -6.94
CA LEU A 74 1.91 1.57 -6.02
C LEU A 74 2.66 0.97 -4.83
N ILE A 75 2.14 1.20 -3.63
CA ILE A 75 2.38 0.31 -2.48
C ILE A 75 1.14 -0.53 -2.23
N PHE A 76 1.30 -1.84 -2.12
CA PHE A 76 0.24 -2.77 -1.73
C PHE A 76 0.59 -3.39 -0.37
N VAL A 77 -0.23 -3.11 0.63
CA VAL A 77 0.01 -3.48 2.03
C VAL A 77 -0.78 -4.74 2.37
N ALA A 78 -0.09 -5.80 2.80
CA ALA A 78 -0.71 -7.05 3.19
C ALA A 78 -0.15 -7.58 4.52
N GLY A 79 -0.99 -8.26 5.30
CA GLY A 79 -0.67 -8.61 6.70
C GLY A 79 0.30 -9.78 6.87
N ALA A 80 0.65 -10.51 5.81
CA ALA A 80 1.47 -11.72 5.91
C ALA A 80 2.42 -11.90 4.72
N ALA A 81 3.59 -12.51 4.97
CA ALA A 81 4.61 -12.74 3.97
C ALA A 81 4.15 -13.62 2.79
N LEU A 82 3.35 -14.66 3.05
CA LEU A 82 2.78 -15.52 2.01
C LEU A 82 1.82 -14.71 1.12
N ARG A 83 0.93 -13.94 1.74
CA ARG A 83 -0.01 -13.06 1.05
C ARG A 83 0.69 -12.01 0.19
N VAL A 84 1.78 -11.43 0.70
CA VAL A 84 2.66 -10.53 -0.07
C VAL A 84 3.25 -11.23 -1.31
N ALA A 85 3.69 -12.49 -1.18
CA ALA A 85 4.20 -13.26 -2.31
C ALA A 85 3.12 -13.53 -3.38
N ASP A 86 1.89 -13.84 -2.95
CA ASP A 86 0.77 -14.10 -3.87
C ASP A 86 0.37 -12.84 -4.64
N ILE A 87 0.18 -11.71 -3.94
CA ILE A 87 -0.10 -10.42 -4.57
C ILE A 87 1.04 -10.03 -5.53
N THR A 88 2.29 -10.24 -5.13
CA THR A 88 3.46 -9.94 -5.99
C THR A 88 3.40 -10.70 -7.32
N ARG A 89 2.98 -11.97 -7.32
CA ARG A 89 2.84 -12.76 -8.55
C ARG A 89 1.75 -12.19 -9.45
N ILE A 90 0.63 -11.76 -8.88
CA ILE A 90 -0.51 -11.26 -9.64
C ILE A 90 -0.26 -9.87 -10.21
N LEU A 91 0.41 -9.00 -9.47
CA LEU A 91 0.81 -7.68 -9.98
C LEU A 91 1.86 -7.77 -11.11
N LYS A 92 2.42 -8.96 -11.37
CA LYS A 92 3.25 -9.22 -12.56
C LYS A 92 2.45 -9.56 -13.82
N ASP A 93 1.12 -9.64 -13.74
CA ASP A 93 0.23 -9.83 -14.90
C ASP A 93 0.54 -8.78 -15.98
N LYS A 94 0.69 -9.25 -17.23
CA LYS A 94 1.01 -8.40 -18.39
C LYS A 94 -0.07 -7.35 -18.65
N ARG A 95 -1.32 -7.60 -18.28
CA ARG A 95 -2.42 -6.64 -18.39
C ARG A 95 -2.18 -5.42 -17.50
N LEU A 96 -1.48 -5.56 -16.37
CA LEU A 96 -1.16 -4.46 -15.46
C LEU A 96 0.16 -3.76 -15.81
N ARG A 97 1.21 -4.54 -16.08
CA ARG A 97 2.57 -3.99 -16.30
C ARG A 97 2.85 -3.61 -17.76
N GLY A 98 2.10 -4.17 -18.71
CA GLY A 98 2.48 -4.13 -20.12
C GLY A 98 3.91 -4.63 -20.35
N GLU A 99 4.48 -4.27 -21.49
CA GLU A 99 5.84 -4.69 -21.88
C GLU A 99 6.96 -3.80 -21.28
N LYS A 100 6.61 -2.60 -20.80
CA LYS A 100 7.59 -1.60 -20.31
C LYS A 100 7.53 -1.37 -18.81
N GLY A 101 6.54 -1.91 -18.10
CA GLY A 101 6.35 -1.72 -16.67
C GLY A 101 7.52 -2.24 -15.85
N GLY A 102 7.87 -1.49 -14.81
CA GLY A 102 8.98 -1.84 -13.91
C GLY A 102 8.67 -3.03 -13.01
N GLU A 103 9.69 -3.47 -12.27
CA GLU A 103 9.60 -4.65 -11.41
C GLU A 103 8.57 -4.50 -10.28
N VAL A 104 8.10 -5.64 -9.77
CA VAL A 104 7.24 -5.69 -8.58
C VAL A 104 8.09 -6.17 -7.40
N ALA A 105 8.33 -5.27 -6.46
CA ALA A 105 9.13 -5.55 -5.27
C ALA A 105 8.31 -6.33 -4.24
N LYS A 106 8.97 -7.29 -3.56
CA LYS A 106 8.39 -8.10 -2.48
C LYS A 106 9.11 -7.76 -1.17
N LEU A 107 8.43 -7.12 -0.21
CA LEU A 107 9.05 -6.47 0.93
C LEU A 107 8.51 -7.00 2.28
N PHE A 108 9.06 -8.11 2.77
CA PHE A 108 8.78 -8.67 4.12
C PHE A 108 10.04 -9.25 4.81
N ALA A 109 9.98 -9.51 6.12
CA ALA A 109 11.17 -9.80 6.94
C ALA A 109 11.59 -11.27 7.13
N ARG A 110 10.87 -12.26 6.58
CA ARG A 110 11.14 -13.70 6.82
C ARG A 110 12.44 -14.25 6.21
N HIS A 111 12.82 -13.81 5.01
CA HIS A 111 13.97 -14.38 4.27
C HIS A 111 14.98 -13.34 3.77
N PHE A 112 14.69 -12.05 3.96
CA PHE A 112 15.52 -10.96 3.48
C PHE A 112 15.78 -9.98 4.61
N LYS A 113 17.04 -9.68 4.87
CA LYS A 113 17.47 -8.61 5.78
C LYS A 113 17.07 -7.25 5.23
N LEU A 114 17.09 -6.22 6.08
CA LEU A 114 16.68 -4.87 5.66
C LEU A 114 17.63 -4.32 4.58
N GLU A 115 18.91 -4.55 4.78
CA GLU A 115 20.02 -4.09 3.94
C GLU A 115 19.94 -4.71 2.53
N GLU A 116 19.45 -5.95 2.42
CA GLU A 116 19.23 -6.61 1.14
C GLU A 116 18.09 -5.94 0.34
N HIS A 117 17.00 -5.53 1.01
CA HIS A 117 15.95 -4.74 0.38
C HIS A 117 16.45 -3.35 0.00
N VAL A 118 17.24 -2.69 0.86
CA VAL A 118 17.86 -1.41 0.54
C VAL A 118 18.71 -1.51 -0.72
N ALA A 119 19.61 -2.49 -0.78
CA ALA A 119 20.45 -2.73 -1.94
C ALA A 119 19.63 -3.05 -3.20
N TYR A 120 18.54 -3.82 -3.06
CA TYR A 120 17.63 -4.14 -4.17
C TYR A 120 16.91 -2.90 -4.71
N LEU A 121 16.34 -2.08 -3.83
CA LEU A 121 15.58 -0.89 -4.22
C LEU A 121 16.49 0.18 -4.84
N LYS A 122 17.72 0.36 -4.32
CA LYS A 122 18.70 1.31 -4.86
C LYS A 122 19.17 0.97 -6.27
N ARG A 123 19.09 -0.29 -6.71
CA ARG A 123 19.48 -0.70 -8.07
C ARG A 123 18.31 -0.91 -9.03
N THR A 124 17.10 -1.15 -8.51
CA THR A 124 15.96 -1.61 -9.32
C THR A 124 14.93 -0.52 -9.57
N LYS A 125 14.48 -0.43 -10.83
CA LYS A 125 13.32 0.38 -11.23
C LYS A 125 12.04 -0.43 -11.02
N ILE A 126 11.29 -0.10 -9.98
CA ILE A 126 10.08 -0.81 -9.58
C ILE A 126 8.83 0.00 -9.93
N ALA A 127 7.78 -0.67 -10.40
CA ALA A 127 6.48 -0.06 -10.66
C ALA A 127 5.56 -0.18 -9.43
N ALA A 128 5.65 -1.31 -8.72
CA ALA A 128 4.89 -1.58 -7.51
C ALA A 128 5.76 -2.20 -6.42
N ALA A 129 5.39 -1.98 -5.18
CA ALA A 129 5.98 -2.61 -4.01
C ALA A 129 4.88 -3.25 -3.16
N VAL A 130 4.98 -4.56 -2.93
CA VAL A 130 4.07 -5.29 -2.06
C VAL A 130 4.81 -5.62 -0.79
N GLY A 131 4.24 -5.33 0.38
CA GLY A 131 4.95 -5.56 1.63
C GLY A 131 4.09 -5.68 2.87
N THR A 132 4.72 -6.21 3.93
CA THR A 132 4.16 -6.19 5.28
C THR A 132 4.38 -4.81 5.90
N PRO A 133 3.44 -4.28 6.70
CA PRO A 133 3.52 -2.95 7.27
C PRO A 133 4.87 -2.64 7.96
N GLY A 134 5.34 -3.49 8.87
CA GLY A 134 6.60 -3.27 9.56
C GLY A 134 7.84 -3.20 8.65
N ARG A 135 7.87 -3.92 7.52
CA ARG A 135 8.99 -3.82 6.56
C ARG A 135 8.86 -2.57 5.67
N LEU A 136 7.65 -2.24 5.25
CA LEU A 136 7.39 -1.01 4.49
C LEU A 136 7.73 0.21 5.32
N GLY A 137 7.31 0.25 6.58
CA GLY A 137 7.61 1.34 7.52
C GLY A 137 9.12 1.57 7.68
N LYS A 138 9.90 0.50 7.96
CA LYS A 138 11.37 0.62 8.02
C LYS A 138 11.97 1.19 6.73
N LEU A 139 11.49 0.76 5.57
CA LEU A 139 12.01 1.23 4.28
C LEU A 139 11.60 2.68 3.97
N LEU A 140 10.41 3.11 4.38
CA LEU A 140 9.88 4.46 4.18
C LEU A 140 10.47 5.48 5.16
N CYS A 141 10.68 5.08 6.42
CA CYS A 141 11.02 5.97 7.52
C CYS A 141 12.51 5.93 7.88
N ASP A 142 13.14 4.75 7.84
CA ASP A 142 14.48 4.54 8.41
C ASP A 142 15.56 4.47 7.31
N THR A 143 15.18 4.55 6.03
CA THR A 143 16.11 4.45 4.89
C THR A 143 15.76 5.45 3.78
N ASP A 144 16.69 5.63 2.84
CA ASP A 144 16.50 6.40 1.61
C ASP A 144 16.13 5.53 0.39
N ALA A 145 15.82 4.24 0.61
CA ALA A 145 15.71 3.25 -0.46
C ALA A 145 14.32 3.17 -1.11
N LEU A 146 13.25 3.43 -0.34
CA LEU A 146 11.87 3.41 -0.82
C LEU A 146 11.32 4.84 -0.91
N SER A 147 11.39 5.43 -2.09
CA SER A 147 10.95 6.80 -2.34
C SER A 147 9.45 6.89 -2.63
N THR A 148 8.81 7.95 -2.14
CA THR A 148 7.42 8.29 -2.45
C THR A 148 7.25 9.18 -3.69
N SER A 149 8.35 9.58 -4.35
CA SER A 149 8.32 10.61 -5.40
C SER A 149 7.50 10.26 -6.65
N ALA A 150 7.31 8.98 -6.93
CA ALA A 150 6.46 8.50 -8.02
C ALA A 150 5.14 7.90 -7.53
N MET A 151 4.93 7.81 -6.22
CA MET A 151 3.79 7.13 -5.61
C MET A 151 2.50 7.89 -5.88
N THR A 152 1.47 7.17 -6.28
CA THR A 152 0.13 7.73 -6.46
C THR A 152 -0.94 6.91 -5.74
N HIS A 153 -0.67 5.64 -5.42
CA HIS A 153 -1.67 4.77 -4.78
C HIS A 153 -1.07 3.94 -3.66
N ILE A 154 -1.87 3.76 -2.61
CA ILE A 154 -1.67 2.75 -1.58
C ILE A 154 -2.92 1.86 -1.55
N ILE A 155 -2.76 0.55 -1.72
CA ILE A 155 -3.84 -0.43 -1.56
C ILE A 155 -3.67 -1.16 -0.23
N LEU A 156 -4.72 -1.21 0.58
CA LEU A 156 -4.79 -2.02 1.80
C LEU A 156 -5.58 -3.32 1.52
N ASP A 157 -4.97 -4.48 1.79
CA ASP A 157 -5.58 -5.82 1.64
C ASP A 157 -6.60 -6.13 2.76
N VAL A 158 -7.68 -5.34 2.86
CA VAL A 158 -8.65 -5.45 3.95
C VAL A 158 -9.72 -6.52 3.70
N SER A 159 -9.91 -6.94 2.45
CA SER A 159 -10.79 -8.05 2.06
C SER A 159 -10.25 -9.43 2.41
N TYR A 160 -8.91 -9.59 2.49
CA TYR A 160 -8.31 -10.85 2.88
C TYR A 160 -8.57 -11.15 4.35
N ARG A 161 -8.98 -12.39 4.63
CA ARG A 161 -9.15 -12.91 5.98
C ARG A 161 -8.18 -14.06 6.22
N ASP A 162 -7.41 -13.98 7.30
CA ASP A 162 -6.51 -15.05 7.71
C ASP A 162 -7.26 -16.31 8.20
N ALA A 163 -6.52 -17.34 8.62
CA ALA A 163 -7.09 -18.57 9.16
C ALA A 163 -7.99 -18.34 10.40
N LYS A 164 -7.81 -17.21 11.10
CA LYS A 164 -8.62 -16.79 12.26
C LYS A 164 -9.70 -15.77 11.89
N LYS A 165 -9.99 -15.61 10.60
CA LYS A 165 -11.00 -14.69 10.04
C LYS A 165 -10.72 -13.20 10.31
N ARG A 166 -9.46 -12.84 10.56
CA ARG A 166 -9.03 -11.44 10.79
C ARG A 166 -8.49 -10.81 9.51
N THR A 167 -8.80 -9.54 9.31
CA THR A 167 -8.30 -8.69 8.22
C THR A 167 -7.01 -7.97 8.60
N LEU A 168 -6.41 -7.24 7.65
CA LEU A 168 -5.22 -6.42 7.85
C LEU A 168 -5.34 -5.45 9.05
N LEU A 169 -6.53 -4.91 9.30
CA LEU A 169 -6.76 -3.89 10.34
C LEU A 169 -7.41 -4.44 11.63
N ASP A 170 -7.77 -5.73 11.67
CA ASP A 170 -8.34 -6.35 12.88
C ASP A 170 -7.28 -6.64 13.94
N MET A 171 -6.06 -6.96 13.52
CA MET A 171 -4.94 -7.23 14.43
C MET A 171 -4.31 -5.92 14.89
N SER A 172 -4.22 -5.69 16.20
CA SER A 172 -3.68 -4.45 16.79
C SER A 172 -2.27 -4.14 16.29
N GLU A 173 -1.37 -5.12 16.27
CA GLU A 173 0.02 -4.89 15.84
C GLU A 173 0.09 -4.48 14.37
N THR A 174 -0.63 -5.19 13.50
CA THR A 174 -0.63 -4.91 12.06
C THR A 174 -1.34 -3.60 11.75
N ARG A 175 -2.49 -3.33 12.37
CA ARG A 175 -3.22 -2.06 12.26
C ARG A 175 -2.34 -0.89 12.67
N ASP A 176 -1.67 -1.02 13.81
CA ASP A 176 -0.78 0.01 14.33
C ASP A 176 0.38 0.28 13.37
N GLU A 177 1.01 -0.75 12.82
CA GLU A 177 2.05 -0.55 11.82
C GLU A 177 1.52 0.12 10.53
N VAL A 178 0.32 -0.25 10.06
CA VAL A 178 -0.30 0.39 8.88
C VAL A 178 -0.46 1.89 9.11
N PHE A 179 -1.09 2.29 10.21
CA PHE A 179 -1.37 3.72 10.43
C PHE A 179 -0.17 4.51 10.92
N LYS A 180 0.68 3.95 11.80
CA LYS A 180 1.80 4.69 12.39
C LYS A 180 2.99 4.81 11.45
N VAL A 181 3.36 3.73 10.75
CA VAL A 181 4.63 3.69 10.01
C VAL A 181 4.49 3.59 8.49
N VAL A 182 3.32 3.21 7.97
CA VAL A 182 3.07 3.28 6.52
C VAL A 182 2.32 4.55 6.14
N LEU A 183 1.08 4.72 6.62
CA LEU A 183 0.26 5.89 6.31
C LEU A 183 0.74 7.15 7.06
N GLY A 184 1.24 6.97 8.29
CA GLY A 184 1.83 8.04 9.10
C GLY A 184 3.27 8.40 8.74
N ALA A 185 3.89 7.72 7.77
CA ALA A 185 5.21 8.13 7.29
C ALA A 185 5.12 9.56 6.73
N PRO A 186 6.01 10.51 7.11
CA PRO A 186 5.79 11.94 6.87
C PRO A 186 5.46 12.29 5.41
N LYS A 187 6.21 11.74 4.45
CA LYS A 187 6.01 11.97 3.01
C LYS A 187 4.76 11.29 2.45
N VAL A 188 4.32 10.19 3.07
CA VAL A 188 3.08 9.49 2.69
C VAL A 188 1.88 10.28 3.19
N LEU A 189 1.87 10.66 4.48
CA LEU A 189 0.79 11.45 5.07
C LEU A 189 0.64 12.79 4.36
N GLN A 190 1.75 13.48 4.07
CA GLN A 190 1.74 14.70 3.29
C GLN A 190 1.15 14.47 1.89
N GLY A 191 1.56 13.40 1.19
CA GLY A 191 1.03 13.08 -0.14
C GLY A 191 -0.46 12.75 -0.14
N LEU A 192 -0.97 12.13 0.93
CA LEU A 192 -2.41 11.89 1.14
C LEU A 192 -3.15 13.21 1.40
N LYS A 193 -2.62 14.07 2.29
CA LYS A 193 -3.18 15.41 2.58
C LYS A 193 -3.23 16.31 1.34
N GLU A 194 -2.24 16.22 0.47
CA GLU A 194 -2.16 16.98 -0.78
C GLU A 194 -2.94 16.32 -1.93
N GLY A 195 -3.57 15.16 -1.73
CA GLY A 195 -4.32 14.42 -2.75
C GLY A 195 -3.45 13.76 -3.85
N LYS A 196 -2.12 13.83 -3.71
CA LYS A 196 -1.15 13.21 -4.65
C LYS A 196 -1.12 11.69 -4.53
N ILE A 197 -1.41 11.18 -3.33
CA ILE A 197 -1.54 9.76 -3.04
C ILE A 197 -3.00 9.46 -2.74
N GLN A 198 -3.51 8.40 -3.34
CA GLN A 198 -4.86 7.89 -3.15
C GLN A 198 -4.81 6.57 -2.37
N LEU A 199 -5.63 6.46 -1.34
CA LEU A 199 -5.78 5.27 -0.51
C LEU A 199 -6.96 4.44 -1.01
N VAL A 200 -6.71 3.16 -1.25
CA VAL A 200 -7.70 2.20 -1.75
C VAL A 200 -7.84 1.07 -0.75
N LEU A 201 -9.08 0.73 -0.41
CA LEU A 201 -9.41 -0.46 0.35
C LEU A 201 -9.83 -1.53 -0.66
N LEU A 202 -9.01 -2.60 -0.78
CA LEU A 202 -9.37 -3.78 -1.57
C LEU A 202 -10.27 -4.67 -0.75
#